data_AF-A0A6M2DUB2-F1
#
_entry.id   AF-A0A6M2DUB2-F1
#
_cell.length_a   1.000
_cell.length_b   1.000
_cell.length_c   1.000
_cell.angle_alpha   90.00
_cell.angle_beta   90.00
_cell.angle_gamma   90.00
#
_symmetry.space_group_name_H-M   'P 1'
#
loop_
_entity.id
_entity.type
_entity.pdbx_description
1 polymer ?
#
loop_
_entity_poly.entity_id
_entity_poly.type
_entity_poly.pdbx_seq_one_letter_code
_entity_poly.pdbx_strand_id
1 'polypeptide(L)'
;KKLKAESQLFELEEKLSSGDLLRDLSLQLSLVGGETIKKVIYYILKKILCKDVCQLYSGKGKKNKKDFSALKTYKAIIGAVRHIFPQASDEEILKQVSLTLVESRDWDGGKLMRKNN
;
A
#
# COMPACT_ATOMS: atom_id res chain seq x y z
N LYS A 1 -0.22 -13.24 3.59
CA LYS A 1 1.00 -13.59 2.83
C LYS A 1 1.42 -12.37 2.03
N LYS A 2 2.71 -12.00 1.99
CA LYS A 2 3.22 -10.83 1.25
C LYS A 2 3.22 -11.12 -0.25
N LEU A 3 2.70 -10.21 -1.07
CA LEU A 3 2.70 -10.27 -2.54
C LEU A 3 4.10 -9.94 -3.06
N LYS A 4 4.69 -10.87 -3.79
CA LYS A 4 6.08 -10.82 -4.27
C LYS A 4 6.21 -10.48 -5.75
N ALA A 5 5.13 -10.60 -6.50
CA ALA A 5 5.08 -10.32 -7.93
C ALA A 5 3.82 -9.55 -8.29
N GLU A 6 3.87 -8.83 -9.41
CA GLU A 6 2.74 -8.04 -9.90
C GLU A 6 1.54 -8.92 -10.28
N SER A 7 1.77 -10.11 -10.82
CA SER A 7 0.69 -11.08 -11.12
C SER A 7 -0.16 -11.40 -9.89
N GLN A 8 0.47 -11.56 -8.72
CA GLN A 8 -0.24 -11.83 -7.46
C GLN A 8 -1.07 -10.64 -6.98
N LEU A 9 -0.64 -9.41 -7.30
CA LEU A 9 -1.43 -8.22 -7.06
C LEU A 9 -2.63 -8.18 -8.01
N PHE A 10 -2.47 -8.53 -9.28
CA PHE A 10 -3.61 -8.62 -10.20
C PHE A 10 -4.62 -9.72 -9.82
N GLU A 11 -4.15 -10.90 -9.41
CA GLU A 11 -5.03 -11.95 -8.87
C GLU A 11 -5.83 -11.46 -7.65
N LEU A 12 -5.22 -10.63 -6.79
CA LEU A 12 -5.92 -10.00 -5.69
C LEU A 12 -6.95 -8.98 -6.20
N GLU A 13 -6.57 -8.12 -7.14
CA GLU A 13 -7.46 -7.10 -7.73
C GLU A 13 -8.69 -7.71 -8.41
N GLU A 14 -8.55 -8.87 -9.04
CA GLU A 14 -9.65 -9.64 -9.61
C GLU A 14 -10.60 -10.13 -8.53
N LYS A 15 -10.07 -10.74 -7.46
CA LYS A 15 -10.87 -11.20 -6.30
C LYS A 15 -11.60 -10.05 -5.60
N LEU A 16 -10.95 -8.89 -5.48
CA LEU A 16 -11.54 -7.68 -4.88
C LEU A 16 -12.63 -7.03 -5.74
N SER A 17 -12.96 -7.60 -6.90
CA SER A 17 -14.12 -7.14 -7.69
C SER A 17 -15.45 -7.45 -7.00
N SER A 18 -15.46 -8.39 -6.05
CA SER A 18 -16.56 -8.56 -5.09
C SER A 18 -16.49 -7.50 -3.98
N GLY A 19 -17.63 -6.84 -3.69
CA GLY A 19 -17.72 -5.82 -2.64
C GLY A 19 -17.47 -6.34 -1.22
N ASP A 20 -17.88 -7.57 -0.93
CA ASP A 20 -17.72 -8.18 0.39
C ASP A 20 -16.24 -8.43 0.71
N LEU A 21 -15.49 -8.96 -0.26
CA LEU A 21 -14.06 -9.21 -0.10
C LEU A 21 -13.26 -7.91 0.09
N LEU A 22 -13.69 -6.82 -0.54
CA LEU A 22 -13.07 -5.51 -0.34
C LEU A 22 -13.27 -5.01 1.10
N ARG A 23 -14.48 -5.17 1.65
CA ARG A 23 -14.79 -4.80 3.02
C ARG A 23 -14.02 -5.66 4.01
N ASP A 24 -13.99 -6.97 3.80
CA ASP A 24 -13.26 -7.92 4.65
C ASP A 24 -11.77 -7.63 4.65
N LEU A 25 -11.18 -7.36 3.47
CA LEU A 25 -9.78 -6.96 3.39
C LEU A 25 -9.55 -5.65 4.14
N SER A 26 -10.41 -4.66 4.00
CA SER A 26 -10.29 -3.39 4.73
C SER A 26 -10.26 -3.60 6.25
N LEU A 27 -11.13 -4.48 6.77
CA LEU A 27 -11.16 -4.85 8.19
C LEU A 27 -9.91 -5.62 8.60
N GLN A 28 -9.45 -6.58 7.80
CA GLN A 28 -8.21 -7.31 8.10
C GLN A 28 -6.98 -6.40 8.11
N LEU A 29 -6.94 -5.41 7.21
CA LEU A 29 -5.85 -4.44 7.14
C LEU A 29 -5.90 -3.46 8.32
N SER A 30 -7.08 -3.13 8.87
CA SER A 30 -7.16 -2.25 10.04
C SER A 30 -6.54 -2.89 11.29
N LEU A 31 -6.55 -4.22 11.38
CA LEU A 31 -5.92 -4.97 12.47
C LEU A 31 -4.38 -4.87 12.48
N VAL A 32 -3.75 -4.39 11.40
CA VAL A 32 -2.30 -4.16 11.37
C VAL A 32 -1.89 -3.10 12.41
N GLY A 33 -2.76 -2.12 12.67
CA GLY A 33 -2.56 -1.09 13.68
C GLY A 33 -1.43 -0.09 13.39
N GLY A 34 -1.23 0.84 14.33
CA GLY A 34 -0.24 1.92 14.27
C GLY A 34 -0.78 3.21 14.88
N GLU A 35 0.08 3.95 15.58
CA GLU A 35 -0.31 5.16 16.33
C GLU A 35 -0.62 6.37 15.43
N THR A 36 -0.18 6.35 14.18
CA THR A 36 -0.39 7.45 13.22
C THR A 36 -0.76 6.90 11.85
N ILE A 37 -1.44 7.70 11.03
CA ILE A 37 -1.79 7.36 9.63
C ILE A 37 -0.54 6.94 8.86
N LYS A 38 0.58 7.65 9.06
CA LYS A 38 1.89 7.28 8.49
C LYS A 38 2.33 5.88 8.87
N LYS A 39 2.31 5.54 10.16
CA LYS A 39 2.72 4.21 10.65
C LYS A 39 1.78 3.12 10.12
N VAL A 40 0.47 3.33 10.17
CA VAL A 40 -0.54 2.38 9.67
C VAL A 40 -0.31 2.08 8.19
N ILE A 41 -0.25 3.11 7.34
CA ILE A 41 -0.05 2.94 5.89
C ILE A 41 1.27 2.23 5.60
N TYR A 42 2.35 2.61 6.30
CA TYR A 42 3.64 1.94 6.19
C TYR A 42 3.56 0.45 6.52
N TYR A 43 2.97 0.10 7.67
CA TYR A 43 2.87 -1.29 8.09
C TYR A 43 1.96 -2.11 7.18
N ILE A 44 0.83 -1.57 6.74
CA ILE A 44 -0.06 -2.22 5.78
C ILE A 44 0.69 -2.53 4.48
N LEU A 45 1.28 -1.52 3.83
CA LEU A 45 1.99 -1.70 2.57
C LEU A 45 3.17 -2.66 2.72
N LYS A 46 3.95 -2.55 3.80
CA LYS A 46 5.08 -3.46 4.07
C LYS A 46 4.64 -4.89 4.37
N LYS A 47 3.45 -5.09 4.93
CA LYS A 47 2.87 -6.41 5.20
C LYS A 47 2.38 -7.09 3.92
N ILE A 48 1.77 -6.32 3.01
CA ILE A 48 1.09 -6.89 1.84
C ILE A 48 1.92 -6.84 0.55
N LEU A 49 2.85 -5.89 0.37
CA LEU A 49 3.65 -5.76 -0.86
C LEU A 49 5.15 -5.89 -0.59
N CYS A 50 5.88 -6.56 -1.48
CA CYS A 50 7.34 -6.48 -1.54
C CYS A 50 7.82 -5.18 -2.19
N LYS A 51 9.10 -4.86 -1.94
CA LYS A 51 9.79 -3.71 -2.53
C LYS A 51 9.61 -3.68 -4.05
N ASP A 52 9.82 -4.80 -4.72
CA ASP A 52 9.80 -4.87 -6.18
C ASP A 52 8.44 -4.47 -6.73
N VAL A 53 7.36 -5.00 -6.15
CA VAL A 53 5.99 -4.60 -6.50
C VAL A 53 5.77 -3.11 -6.18
N CYS A 54 6.12 -2.64 -4.99
CA CYS A 54 5.96 -1.21 -4.66
C CYS A 54 6.70 -0.28 -5.65
N GLN A 55 7.86 -0.70 -6.15
CA GLN A 55 8.65 0.11 -7.08
C GLN A 55 8.03 0.21 -8.48
N LEU A 56 7.10 -0.67 -8.87
CA LEU A 56 6.35 -0.56 -10.13
C LEU A 56 5.28 0.53 -10.11
N TYR A 57 4.87 0.97 -8.91
CA TYR A 57 3.76 1.89 -8.73
C TYR A 57 4.18 3.24 -8.14
N SER A 58 3.31 4.22 -8.35
CA SER A 58 3.32 5.51 -7.66
C SER A 58 1.88 5.90 -7.35
N GLY A 59 1.67 6.87 -6.46
CA GLY A 59 0.32 7.22 -6.02
C GLY A 59 -0.63 7.63 -7.13
N LYS A 60 -0.15 8.31 -8.19
CA LYS A 60 -0.96 8.77 -9.35
C LYS A 60 -0.24 8.57 -10.70
N GLY A 61 0.50 7.48 -10.86
CA GLY A 61 1.13 7.12 -12.15
C GLY A 61 2.18 8.10 -12.69
N LYS A 62 3.25 8.40 -11.93
CA LYS A 62 4.35 9.30 -12.32
C LYS A 62 5.62 8.54 -12.71
N LYS A 63 6.46 9.15 -13.53
CA LYS A 63 7.80 8.63 -13.92
C LYS A 63 7.74 7.20 -14.49
N ASN A 64 6.82 6.95 -15.41
CA ASN A 64 6.58 5.65 -16.04
C ASN A 64 6.14 4.53 -15.08
N LYS A 65 5.75 4.88 -13.85
CA LYS A 65 5.17 3.94 -12.88
C LYS A 65 3.65 3.88 -13.05
N LYS A 66 3.06 2.75 -12.65
CA LYS A 66 1.61 2.53 -12.67
C LYS A 66 0.92 3.36 -11.56
N ASP A 67 -0.36 3.65 -11.76
CA ASP A 67 -1.19 4.37 -10.79
C ASP A 67 -1.71 3.42 -9.70
N PHE A 68 -1.23 3.61 -8.47
CA PHE A 68 -1.67 2.83 -7.33
C PHE A 68 -3.05 3.24 -6.84
N SER A 69 -3.42 4.52 -6.95
CA SER A 69 -4.72 5.02 -6.49
C SER A 69 -5.90 4.47 -7.28
N ALA A 70 -5.64 3.98 -8.49
CA ALA A 70 -6.62 3.31 -9.33
C ALA A 70 -6.95 1.87 -8.87
N LEU A 71 -6.14 1.27 -7.98
CA LEU A 71 -6.32 -0.12 -7.55
C LEU A 71 -7.41 -0.27 -6.47
N LYS A 72 -8.10 -1.41 -6.47
CA LYS A 72 -9.03 -1.80 -5.41
C LYS A 72 -8.31 -2.04 -4.08
N THR A 73 -7.07 -2.54 -4.12
CA THR A 73 -6.20 -2.64 -2.94
C THR A 73 -6.00 -1.28 -2.28
N TYR A 74 -5.89 -0.19 -3.05
CA TYR A 74 -5.82 1.17 -2.49
C TYR A 74 -7.13 1.56 -1.79
N LYS A 75 -8.29 1.21 -2.38
CA LYS A 75 -9.59 1.40 -1.72
C LYS A 75 -9.68 0.64 -0.39
N ALA A 76 -9.16 -0.58 -0.34
CA ALA A 76 -9.09 -1.36 0.90
C ALA A 76 -8.21 -0.68 1.96
N ILE A 77 -7.08 -0.10 1.56
CA ILE A 77 -6.21 0.69 2.45
C ILE A 77 -6.95 1.92 2.98
N ILE A 78 -7.71 2.64 2.16
CA ILE A 78 -8.53 3.77 2.62
C ILE A 78 -9.51 3.30 3.70
N GLY A 79 -10.24 2.21 3.42
CA GLY A 79 -11.21 1.65 4.37
C GLY A 79 -10.55 1.26 5.70
N ALA A 80 -9.38 0.62 5.64
CA ALA A 80 -8.60 0.23 6.81
C ALA A 80 -8.12 1.45 7.62
N VAL A 81 -7.58 2.46 6.96
CA VAL A 81 -7.10 3.67 7.62
C VAL A 81 -8.26 4.43 8.26
N ARG A 82 -9.39 4.58 7.57
CA ARG A 82 -10.58 5.26 8.11
C ARG A 82 -11.26 4.49 9.24
N HIS A 83 -11.09 3.18 9.30
CA HIS A 83 -11.55 2.39 10.44
C HIS A 83 -10.81 2.78 11.73
N ILE A 84 -9.52 3.12 11.63
CA ILE A 84 -8.68 3.51 12.77
C ILE A 84 -8.74 5.03 13.00
N PHE A 85 -8.75 5.81 11.91
CA PHE A 85 -8.73 7.27 11.88
C PHE A 85 -9.89 7.79 11.01
N PRO A 86 -11.12 7.88 11.55
CA PRO A 86 -12.32 8.22 10.77
C PRO A 86 -12.23 9.55 10.02
N GLN A 87 -11.42 10.48 10.51
CA GLN A 87 -11.26 11.83 9.93
C GLN A 87 -10.17 11.92 8.85
N ALA A 88 -9.48 10.81 8.54
CA ALA A 88 -8.42 10.81 7.54
C ALA A 88 -8.96 11.17 6.15
N SER A 89 -8.38 12.21 5.54
CA SER A 89 -8.77 12.69 4.21
C SER A 89 -8.14 11.85 3.10
N ASP A 90 -8.77 11.83 1.93
CA ASP A 90 -8.22 11.13 0.76
C ASP A 90 -6.84 11.69 0.37
N GLU A 91 -6.65 13.00 0.51
CA GLU A 91 -5.38 13.66 0.20
C GLU A 91 -4.27 13.22 1.15
N GLU A 92 -4.55 13.17 2.45
CA GLU A 92 -3.58 12.73 3.45
C GLU A 92 -3.16 11.28 3.23
N ILE A 93 -4.14 10.39 3.02
CA ILE A 93 -3.90 8.97 2.75
C ILE A 93 -3.09 8.80 1.47
N LEU A 94 -3.50 9.46 0.38
CA LEU A 94 -2.81 9.37 -0.90
C LEU A 94 -1.37 9.86 -0.81
N LYS A 95 -1.16 11.02 -0.17
CA LYS A 95 0.17 11.59 0.05
C LYS A 95 1.05 10.60 0.78
N GLN A 96 0.53 10.00 1.84
CA GLN A 96 1.30 9.08 2.66
C GLN A 96 1.56 7.74 1.96
N VAL A 97 0.60 7.19 1.23
CA VAL A 97 0.81 6.01 0.35
C VAL A 97 1.89 6.31 -0.69
N SER A 98 1.84 7.47 -1.33
CA SER A 98 2.82 7.89 -2.34
C SER A 98 4.23 7.95 -1.75
N LEU A 99 4.38 8.53 -0.55
CA LEU A 99 5.66 8.58 0.15
C LEU A 99 6.16 7.18 0.50
N THR A 100 5.31 6.34 1.05
CA THR A 100 5.68 4.97 1.43
C THR A 100 6.11 4.12 0.23
N LEU A 101 5.45 4.26 -0.93
CA LEU A 101 5.88 3.60 -2.17
C LEU A 101 7.28 4.07 -2.60
N VAL A 102 7.60 5.35 -2.45
CA VAL A 102 8.94 5.89 -2.74
C VAL A 102 9.99 5.36 -1.76
N GLU A 103 9.67 5.36 -0.46
CA GLU A 103 10.52 4.88 0.63
C GLU A 103 10.75 3.36 0.57
N SER A 104 9.87 2.61 -0.12
CA SER A 104 10.01 1.15 -0.24
C SER A 104 11.31 0.71 -0.92
N ARG A 105 11.99 1.61 -1.64
CA ARG A 105 13.34 1.37 -2.20
C ARG A 105 14.36 0.94 -1.13
N ASP A 106 14.17 1.45 0.09
CA ASP A 106 15.09 1.28 1.23
C ASP A 106 14.68 0.09 2.11
N TRP A 107 13.56 -0.58 1.79
CA TRP A 107 13.16 -1.79 2.50
C TRP A 107 14.15 -2.93 2.25
N ASP A 108 14.14 -3.89 3.18
CA ASP A 108 14.88 -5.15 3.06
C ASP A 108 16.40 -4.94 2.77
N GLY A 109 16.99 -3.90 3.37
CA GLY A 109 18.43 -3.59 3.28
C GLY A 109 18.83 -2.60 2.18
N GLY A 110 17.88 -2.10 1.38
CA GLY A 110 18.17 -1.19 0.26
C GLY A 110 18.95 0.08 0.64
N LYS A 111 18.73 0.61 1.86
CA LYS A 111 19.45 1.79 2.37
C LYS A 111 20.96 1.56 2.54
N LEU A 112 21.35 0.35 2.94
CA LEU A 112 22.76 0.00 3.15
C LEU A 112 23.47 -0.17 1.80
N MET A 113 22.81 -0.82 0.83
CA MET A 113 23.36 -1.02 -0.52
C MET A 113 23.66 0.32 -1.24
N ARG A 114 22.86 1.37 -1.01
CA ARG A 114 23.09 2.69 -1.60
C ARG A 114 24.30 3.43 -1.04
N LYS A 115 24.71 3.14 0.20
CA LYS A 115 25.90 3.78 0.80
C LYS A 115 27.20 3.18 0.28
N ASN A 116 27.14 1.99 -0.32
CA ASN A 116 28.28 1.23 -0.79
C ASN A 116 28.50 1.35 -2.32
N ASN A 117 27.67 2.14 -3.02
CA ASN A 117 27.79 2.49 -4.44
C ASN A 117 28.05 3.99 -4.57
#